data_AF-A0A524HNZ9-F1
#
_entry.id   AF-A0A524HNZ9-F1
#
_cell.length_a   1.000
_cell.length_b   1.000
_cell.length_c   1.000
_cell.angle_alpha   90.00
_cell.angle_beta   90.00
_cell.angle_gamma   90.00
#
_symmetry.space_group_name_H-M   'P 1'
#
loop_
_entity.id
_entity.type
_entity.pdbx_description
1 polymer ?
#
loop_
_entity_poly.entity_id
_entity_poly.type
_entity_poly.pdbx_seq_one_letter_code
_entity_poly.pdbx_strand_id
1 'polypeptide(L)'
;CLRGTQAILGSDILDPINLGSSELVTINELVSIVEDIAGITLSRNYKLDAPKGVNGRNSDNAMVLDRLGWEPGTKLRDGMGKTYHWIHDEYLRKHG
;
A
#
# COMPACT_ATOMS: atom_id res chain seq x y z
N CYS A 1 -2.75 5.48 -6.95
CA CYS A 1 -1.78 5.44 -8.06
C CYS A 1 -2.36 6.10 -9.32
N LEU A 2 -3.28 5.46 -10.05
CA LEU A 2 -3.78 5.94 -11.37
C LEU A 2 -4.16 7.43 -11.41
N ARG A 3 -5.05 7.88 -10.51
CA ARG A 3 -5.45 9.29 -10.42
C ARG A 3 -4.26 10.25 -10.28
N GLY A 4 -3.30 9.90 -9.43
CA GLY A 4 -2.11 10.73 -9.21
C GLY A 4 -1.21 10.76 -10.43
N THR A 5 -0.95 9.61 -11.07
CA THR A 5 -0.14 9.56 -12.29
C THR A 5 -0.77 10.37 -13.43
N GLN A 6 -2.10 10.30 -13.58
CA GLN A 6 -2.82 11.09 -14.58
C GLN A 6 -2.78 12.60 -14.26
N ALA A 7 -2.95 12.97 -12.99
CA ALA A 7 -2.88 14.37 -12.57
C ALA A 7 -1.48 14.97 -12.76
N ILE A 8 -0.42 14.22 -12.42
CA ILE A 8 0.97 14.62 -12.64
C ILE A 8 1.24 14.77 -14.14
N LEU A 9 0.86 13.78 -14.95
CA LEU A 9 1.04 13.81 -16.40
C LEU A 9 0.32 14.98 -17.08
N GLY A 10 -0.85 15.37 -16.56
CA GLY A 10 -1.64 16.49 -17.05
C GLY A 10 -1.26 17.85 -16.44
N SER A 11 -0.20 17.94 -15.65
CA SER A 11 0.26 19.16 -14.97
C SER A 11 1.52 19.73 -15.61
N ASP A 12 1.89 20.95 -15.24
CA ASP A 12 3.15 21.58 -15.63
C ASP A 12 4.32 21.24 -14.68
N ILE A 13 4.18 20.19 -13.85
CA ILE A 13 5.21 19.76 -12.90
C ILE A 13 6.34 19.04 -13.65
N LEU A 14 7.55 19.62 -13.64
CA LEU A 14 8.74 19.05 -14.27
C LEU A 14 9.67 18.32 -13.29
N ASP A 15 9.52 18.60 -11.99
CA ASP A 15 10.32 18.02 -10.93
C ASP A 15 9.78 16.65 -10.49
N PRO A 16 10.65 15.72 -10.02
CA PRO A 16 10.19 14.48 -9.40
C PRO A 16 9.27 14.77 -8.21
N ILE A 17 8.16 14.04 -8.12
CA ILE A 17 7.16 14.22 -7.08
C ILE A 17 6.77 12.87 -6.46
N ASN A 18 6.62 12.86 -5.14
CA ASN A 18 6.18 11.67 -4.43
C ASN A 18 4.71 11.36 -4.77
N LEU A 19 4.45 10.09 -5.09
CA LEU A 19 3.09 9.57 -5.27
C LEU A 19 2.94 8.28 -4.46
N GLY A 20 2.67 8.43 -3.17
CA GLY A 20 2.51 7.33 -2.24
C GLY A 20 1.55 7.68 -1.11
N SER A 21 1.07 6.65 -0.40
CA SER A 21 0.39 6.87 0.88
C SER A 21 1.37 7.44 1.89
N SER A 22 0.90 8.35 2.73
CA SER A 22 1.60 8.85 3.93
C SER A 22 1.27 8.00 5.18
N GLU A 23 0.51 6.92 5.04
CA GLU A 23 0.21 5.96 6.10
C GLU A 23 1.42 5.03 6.33
N LEU A 24 2.16 5.27 7.42
CA LEU A 24 3.28 4.42 7.84
C LEU A 24 2.78 3.24 8.68
N VAL A 25 3.18 2.03 8.29
CA VAL A 25 2.94 0.80 9.05
C VAL A 25 4.19 -0.08 9.09
N THR A 26 4.30 -0.89 10.12
CA THR A 26 5.26 -1.99 10.23
C THR A 26 4.80 -3.20 9.42
N ILE A 27 5.73 -4.12 9.13
CA ILE A 27 5.38 -5.42 8.53
C ILE A 27 4.45 -6.22 9.44
N ASN A 28 4.61 -6.13 10.76
CA ASN A 28 3.75 -6.86 11.70
C ASN A 28 2.31 -6.35 11.70
N GLU A 29 2.10 -5.03 11.56
CA GLU A 29 0.77 -4.44 11.43
C GLU A 29 0.14 -4.82 10.08
N LEU A 30 0.92 -4.84 8.99
CA LEU A 30 0.44 -5.32 7.70
C LEU A 30 -0.04 -6.78 7.78
N VAL A 31 0.71 -7.66 8.45
CA VAL A 31 0.27 -9.05 8.69
C VAL A 31 -1.02 -9.08 9.50
N SER A 32 -1.12 -8.31 10.60
CA SER A 32 -2.34 -8.25 11.42
C SER A 32 -3.55 -7.79 10.61
N ILE A 33 -3.39 -6.77 9.75
CA ILE A 33 -4.48 -6.28 8.88
C ILE A 33 -5.01 -7.42 8.00
N VAL A 34 -4.13 -8.22 7.41
CA VAL A 34 -4.51 -9.33 6.54
C VAL A 34 -5.14 -10.48 7.32
N GLU A 35 -4.62 -10.82 8.50
CA GLU A 35 -5.22 -11.79 9.43
C GLU A 35 -6.66 -11.41 9.79
N ASP A 36 -6.88 -10.14 10.15
CA ASP A 36 -8.21 -9.61 10.46
C ASP A 36 -9.17 -9.66 9.26
N ILE A 37 -8.67 -9.40 8.05
CA ILE A 37 -9.48 -9.50 6.82
C ILE A 37 -9.86 -10.96 6.54
N ALA A 38 -8.92 -11.88 6.76
CA ALA A 38 -9.11 -13.31 6.53
C ALA A 38 -9.91 -14.01 7.64
N GLY A 39 -10.06 -13.38 8.81
CA GLY A 39 -10.72 -13.98 9.98
C GLY A 39 -9.92 -15.11 10.61
N ILE A 40 -8.59 -15.10 10.50
CA ILE A 40 -7.69 -16.13 11.04
C ILE A 40 -6.53 -15.52 11.82
N THR A 41 -5.91 -16.30 12.71
CA THR A 41 -4.65 -15.94 13.37
C THR A 41 -3.59 -16.96 13.01
N LEU A 42 -2.43 -16.51 12.54
CA LEU A 42 -1.32 -17.36 12.13
C LEU A 42 -0.25 -17.45 13.23
N SER A 43 0.43 -18.59 13.29
CA SER A 43 1.69 -18.69 14.02
C SER A 43 2.80 -18.01 13.21
N ARG A 44 3.33 -16.90 13.72
CA ARG A 44 4.33 -16.08 13.02
C ARG A 44 5.73 -16.63 13.25
N ASN A 45 6.40 -17.00 12.15
CA ASN A 45 7.79 -17.45 12.15
C ASN A 45 8.64 -16.46 11.35
N TYR A 46 9.68 -15.90 11.98
CA TYR A 46 10.49 -14.83 11.38
C TYR A 46 11.82 -15.37 10.86
N LYS A 47 12.09 -15.18 9.56
CA LYS A 47 13.37 -15.48 8.93
C LYS A 47 14.32 -14.28 9.04
N LEU A 48 15.06 -14.18 10.14
CA LEU A 48 15.83 -12.98 10.51
C LEU A 48 17.11 -12.74 9.69
N ASP A 49 17.57 -13.76 8.97
CA ASP A 49 18.74 -13.76 8.08
C ASP A 49 18.39 -13.40 6.63
N ALA A 50 17.10 -13.22 6.29
CA ALA A 50 16.67 -12.78 4.98
C ALA A 50 16.99 -11.29 4.72
N PRO A 51 17.18 -10.86 3.45
CA PRO A 51 17.33 -9.45 3.11
C PRO A 51 16.11 -8.62 3.56
N LYS A 52 16.34 -7.56 4.34
CA LYS A 52 15.27 -6.75 4.96
C LYS A 52 14.91 -5.49 4.18
N GLY A 53 15.73 -5.09 3.21
CA GLY A 53 15.64 -3.76 2.61
C GLY A 53 16.00 -2.66 3.61
N VAL A 54 15.37 -1.48 3.48
CA VAL A 54 15.57 -0.39 4.44
C VAL A 54 14.61 -0.53 5.63
N ASN A 55 14.97 0.04 6.77
CA ASN A 55 14.20 -0.08 8.02
C ASN A 55 12.85 0.68 8.03
N GLY A 56 12.64 1.61 7.10
CA GLY A 56 11.39 2.36 6.99
C GLY A 56 11.39 3.32 5.82
N ARG A 57 10.22 3.51 5.21
CA ARG A 57 9.93 4.52 4.20
C ARG A 57 8.50 4.98 4.40
N ASN A 58 8.29 6.28 4.24
CA ASN A 58 6.96 6.87 4.15
C ASN A 58 6.99 7.98 3.10
N SER A 59 5.85 8.21 2.43
CA SER A 59 5.75 9.29 1.45
C SER A 59 5.62 10.63 2.18
N ASP A 60 6.50 11.59 1.86
CA ASP A 60 6.25 12.99 2.17
C ASP A 60 5.36 13.58 1.07
N ASN A 61 4.14 13.94 1.44
CA ASN A 61 3.11 14.41 0.51
C ASN A 61 2.98 15.95 0.47
N ALA A 62 3.87 16.70 1.13
CA ALA A 62 3.80 18.17 1.14
C ALA A 62 3.75 18.76 -0.29
N MET A 63 4.60 18.26 -1.19
CA MET A 63 4.67 18.76 -2.58
C MET A 63 3.44 18.38 -3.42
N VAL A 64 2.92 17.15 -3.28
CA VAL A 64 1.74 16.73 -4.07
C VAL A 64 0.47 17.44 -3.62
N LEU A 65 0.36 17.72 -2.32
CA LEU A 65 -0.70 18.55 -1.77
C LEU A 65 -0.60 20.00 -2.26
N ASP A 66 0.58 20.61 -2.20
CA ASP A 66 0.82 21.98 -2.67
C ASP A 66 0.51 22.14 -4.17
N ARG A 67 1.03 21.23 -5.00
CA ARG A 67 0.97 21.38 -6.46
C ARG A 67 -0.32 20.87 -7.09
N LEU A 68 -0.97 19.86 -6.51
CA LEU A 68 -2.16 19.23 -7.09
C LEU A 68 -3.41 19.36 -6.21
N GLY A 69 -3.30 19.92 -5.00
CA GLY A 69 -4.41 20.00 -4.04
C GLY A 69 -4.97 18.63 -3.64
N TRP A 70 -4.21 17.56 -3.87
CA TRP A 70 -4.67 16.18 -3.75
C TRP A 70 -3.54 15.24 -3.34
N GLU A 71 -3.88 14.26 -2.51
CA GLU A 71 -2.99 13.13 -2.17
C GLU A 71 -3.75 11.80 -2.16
N PRO A 72 -3.05 10.65 -2.20
CA PRO A 72 -3.68 9.35 -2.01
C PRO A 72 -4.35 9.23 -0.63
N GLY A 73 -5.67 9.01 -0.59
CA GLY A 73 -6.45 8.91 0.66
C GLY A 73 -7.08 7.54 0.95
N THR A 74 -6.75 6.50 0.18
CA THR A 74 -7.26 5.14 0.44
C THR A 74 -6.51 4.56 1.64
N LYS A 75 -7.23 4.23 2.72
CA LYS A 75 -6.65 3.55 3.88
C LYS A 75 -6.06 2.20 3.47
N LEU A 76 -4.93 1.83 4.06
CA LEU A 76 -4.26 0.56 3.77
C LEU A 76 -5.21 -0.63 3.97
N ARG A 77 -5.97 -0.65 5.07
CA ARG A 77 -6.95 -1.71 5.36
C ARG A 77 -7.98 -1.88 4.24
N ASP A 78 -8.54 -0.78 3.72
CA ASP A 78 -9.58 -0.83 2.70
C ASP A 78 -9.03 -1.34 1.36
N GLY A 79 -7.82 -0.88 0.99
CA GLY A 79 -7.11 -1.35 -0.20
C GLY A 79 -6.71 -2.83 -0.08
N MET A 80 -6.20 -3.23 1.08
CA MET A 80 -5.83 -4.61 1.38
C MET A 80 -7.05 -5.54 1.36
N GLY A 81 -8.19 -5.09 1.88
CA GLY A 81 -9.45 -5.84 1.81
C GLY A 81 -9.83 -6.17 0.37
N LYS A 82 -9.87 -5.17 -0.52
CA LYS A 82 -10.17 -5.40 -1.95
C LYS A 82 -9.15 -6.35 -2.60
N THR A 83 -7.88 -6.20 -2.26
CA THR A 83 -6.79 -7.02 -2.80
C THR A 83 -6.90 -8.47 -2.33
N TYR A 84 -7.18 -8.70 -1.05
CA TYR A 84 -7.38 -10.01 -0.47
C TYR A 84 -8.51 -10.78 -1.17
N HIS A 85 -9.69 -10.17 -1.31
CA HIS A 85 -10.84 -10.81 -1.96
C HIS A 85 -10.53 -11.18 -3.42
N TRP A 86 -9.90 -10.27 -4.17
CA TRP A 86 -9.48 -10.57 -5.54
C TRP A 86 -8.51 -11.75 -5.62
N ILE A 87 -7.49 -11.81 -4.75
CA ILE A 87 -6.54 -12.95 -4.71
C ILE A 87 -7.26 -14.24 -4.33
N HIS A 88 -8.16 -14.19 -3.35
CA HIS A 88 -8.95 -15.34 -2.92
C HIS A 88 -9.82 -15.89 -4.06
N ASP A 89 -10.51 -15.02 -4.78
CA ASP A 89 -11.37 -15.41 -5.91
C ASP A 89 -10.54 -16.00 -7.06
N GLU A 90 -9.38 -15.40 -7.37
CA GLU A 90 -8.46 -15.94 -8.37
C GLU A 90 -7.87 -17.29 -7.96
N TYR A 91 -7.57 -17.49 -6.67
CA TYR A 91 -7.12 -18.77 -6.14
C TYR A 91 -8.20 -19.84 -6.31
N LEU A 92 -9.44 -19.56 -5.90
CA LEU A 92 -10.57 -20.48 -6.06
C LEU A 92 -10.85 -20.79 -7.53
N ARG A 93 -10.79 -19.80 -8.42
CA ARG A 93 -10.97 -20.01 -9.86
C ARG A 93 -9.94 -20.98 -10.46
N LYS A 94 -8.73 -21.00 -9.92
CA LYS A 94 -7.61 -21.81 -10.44
C LYS A 94 -7.48 -23.17 -9.74
N HIS A 95 -7.87 -23.26 -8.48
CA HIS A 95 -7.54 -24.40 -7.60
C HIS A 95 -8.72 -24.96 -6.80
N GLY A 96 -9.88 -24.29 -6.81
CA GLY A 96 -11.13 -24.80 -6.24
C GLY A 96 -11.90 -25.63 -7.27
#